data_AF-A0A433Q364-F1
#
_entry.id   AF-A0A433Q364-F1
#
_cell.length_a   1.000
_cell.length_b   1.000
_cell.length_c   1.000
_cell.angle_alpha   90.00
_cell.angle_beta   90.00
_cell.angle_gamma   90.00
#
_symmetry.space_group_name_H-M   'P 1'
#
loop_
_entity.id
_entity.type
_entity.pdbx_description
1 polymer ?
#
loop_
_entity_poly.entity_id
_entity_poly.type
_entity_poly.pdbx_seq_one_letter_code
_entity_poly.pdbx_strand_id
1 'polypeptide(L)'
;MGETKGYGSDSSTGVPEGFRFFRRRLKKNDVRKYLIPTDDTAISRLDYGHYVYRLMMTFFTPNDWVSVIKELVRVTKPGGWVELVETSFALERQPNSYEKFHQALVAASQSGKVDLSVPENLGGMVEKHLINVEADFVSCPIGWNGRVGELCARNLDMFFSALKPRIAPVLRITDAEYDELSATISRDFTKHKTWGRVPYAFGQKPESKKR
;
A
#
# COMPACT_ATOMS: atom_id res chain seq x y z
N MET A 1 19.49 42.87 11.66
CA MET A 1 19.18 42.64 13.08
C MET A 1 17.91 41.82 13.18
N GLY A 2 17.97 40.68 13.85
CA GLY A 2 16.85 39.75 14.01
C GLY A 2 17.31 38.30 14.06
N GLU A 3 18.22 37.99 14.97
CA GLU A 3 18.61 36.62 15.31
C GLU A 3 17.41 35.87 15.90
N THR A 4 16.97 34.78 15.27
CA THR A 4 16.19 33.75 15.95
C THR A 4 17.14 32.64 16.41
N LYS A 5 17.43 32.69 17.71
CA LYS A 5 18.23 31.73 18.49
C LYS A 5 17.82 30.29 18.21
N GLY A 6 18.79 29.48 17.80
CA GLY A 6 18.69 28.03 17.83
C GLY A 6 18.72 27.55 19.28
N TYR A 7 17.68 26.83 19.68
CA TYR A 7 17.67 26.04 20.90
C TYR A 7 17.77 24.56 20.53
N GLY A 8 18.77 23.89 21.11
CA GLY A 8 19.05 22.47 20.93
C GLY A 8 20.54 22.17 20.84
N SER A 9 21.27 22.50 21.91
CA SER A 9 22.61 22.02 22.21
C SER A 9 22.58 20.54 22.57
N ASP A 10 23.32 19.71 21.84
CA ASP A 10 23.95 18.54 22.44
C ASP A 10 25.26 18.25 21.70
N SER A 11 26.35 18.81 22.23
CA SER A 11 27.70 18.72 21.70
C SER A 11 28.42 17.48 22.24
N SER A 12 27.84 16.30 22.03
CA SER A 12 28.52 15.01 22.17
C SER A 12 27.82 13.93 21.35
N THR A 13 27.61 14.17 20.06
CA THR A 13 27.16 13.10 19.17
C THR A 13 28.34 12.15 18.95
N GLY A 14 28.32 10.98 19.60
CA GLY A 14 29.25 9.86 19.35
C GLY A 14 29.05 9.24 17.96
N VAL A 15 28.96 10.08 16.93
CA VAL A 15 28.80 9.65 15.55
C VAL A 15 30.18 9.52 14.89
N PRO A 16 30.37 8.49 14.05
CA PRO A 16 31.64 8.29 13.37
C PRO A 16 32.10 9.49 12.55
N GLU A 17 33.42 9.57 12.35
CA GLU A 17 34.03 10.58 11.46
C GLU A 17 33.40 10.51 10.06
N GLY A 18 32.94 11.65 9.56
CA GLY A 18 32.23 11.76 8.27
C GLY A 18 30.70 11.70 8.36
N PHE A 19 30.11 11.36 9.51
CA PHE A 19 28.65 11.36 9.68
C PHE A 19 28.10 12.80 9.69
N ARG A 20 27.10 13.09 8.86
CA ARG A 20 26.48 14.42 8.74
C ARG A 20 24.96 14.33 8.91
N PHE A 21 24.42 15.10 9.85
CA PHE A 21 22.98 15.29 9.97
C PHE A 21 22.48 16.28 8.92
N PHE A 22 21.61 15.83 8.02
CA PHE A 22 20.89 16.70 7.11
C PHE A 22 19.47 16.90 7.63
N ARG A 23 19.15 18.11 8.12
CA ARG A 23 17.75 18.49 8.41
C ARG A 23 16.98 18.52 7.09
N ARG A 24 16.09 17.55 6.86
CA ARG A 24 15.16 17.55 5.73
C ARG A 24 14.29 18.82 5.82
N ARG A 25 14.51 19.81 4.95
CA ARG A 25 13.58 20.93 4.77
C ARG A 25 12.37 20.40 4.00
N LEU A 26 11.34 19.95 4.72
CA LEU A 26 10.01 19.86 4.14
C LEU A 26 9.61 21.30 3.77
N LYS A 27 9.54 21.62 2.48
CA LYS A 27 9.09 22.95 2.03
C LYS A 27 7.61 23.07 2.44
N LYS A 28 7.30 24.11 3.22
CA LYS A 28 6.02 24.31 3.90
C LYS A 28 4.79 24.40 2.96
N ASN A 29 5.00 24.56 1.65
CA ASN A 29 3.95 24.84 0.65
C ASN A 29 3.98 23.88 -0.57
N ASP A 30 4.61 22.72 -0.47
CA ASP A 30 4.59 21.76 -1.59
C ASP A 30 3.31 20.93 -1.55
N VAL A 31 2.44 21.12 -2.55
CA VAL A 31 1.12 20.46 -2.65
C VAL A 31 1.29 18.96 -2.97
N ARG A 32 2.51 18.51 -3.31
CA ARG A 32 2.85 17.12 -3.63
C ARG A 32 3.62 16.47 -2.49
N LYS A 33 2.86 15.95 -1.54
CA LYS A 33 3.27 15.30 -0.28
C LYS A 33 3.77 13.87 -0.51
N TYR A 34 4.84 13.65 -1.28
CA TYR A 34 5.32 12.28 -1.59
C TYR A 34 6.31 11.72 -0.56
N LEU A 35 6.23 10.40 -0.36
CA LEU A 35 7.05 9.59 0.56
C LEU A 35 8.47 9.28 0.04
N ILE A 36 8.78 9.66 -1.20
CA ILE A 36 10.01 9.30 -1.93
C ILE A 36 10.97 10.49 -2.11
N PRO A 37 12.27 10.26 -2.35
CA PRO A 37 13.24 11.31 -2.67
C PRO A 37 12.81 12.16 -3.87
N THR A 38 12.98 13.47 -3.75
CA THR A 38 12.50 14.45 -4.73
C THR A 38 13.55 14.86 -5.76
N ASP A 39 14.84 14.57 -5.51
CA ASP A 39 15.95 14.95 -6.38
C ASP A 39 17.06 13.88 -6.40
N ASP A 40 17.92 13.97 -7.41
CA ASP A 40 19.01 13.02 -7.64
C ASP A 40 20.08 13.07 -6.54
N THR A 41 20.20 14.21 -5.85
CA THR A 41 21.13 14.36 -4.72
C THR A 41 20.65 13.57 -3.51
N ALA A 42 19.33 13.49 -3.29
CA ALA A 42 18.75 12.66 -2.24
C ALA A 42 18.85 11.17 -2.59
N ILE A 43 18.66 10.81 -3.86
CA ILE A 43 18.82 9.43 -4.34
C ILE A 43 20.28 8.96 -4.22
N SER A 44 21.25 9.82 -4.58
CA SER A 44 22.67 9.45 -4.63
C SER A 44 23.27 9.10 -3.26
N ARG A 45 22.67 9.56 -2.16
CA ARG A 45 23.10 9.27 -0.78
C ARG A 45 22.87 7.84 -0.31
N LEU A 46 22.00 7.08 -0.98
CA LEU A 46 21.63 5.73 -0.54
C LEU A 46 22.61 4.68 -1.08
N ASP A 47 23.21 3.82 -0.27
CA ASP A 47 24.08 2.76 -0.80
C ASP A 47 23.30 1.71 -1.60
N TYR A 48 22.06 1.46 -1.20
CA TYR A 48 21.12 0.55 -1.86
C TYR A 48 19.72 1.20 -1.92
N GLY A 49 19.01 1.00 -3.02
CA GLY A 49 17.64 1.50 -3.21
C GLY A 49 16.66 0.34 -3.19
N HIS A 50 15.76 0.31 -2.20
CA HIS A 50 14.60 -0.58 -2.20
C HIS A 50 13.35 0.21 -1.80
N TYR A 51 12.37 0.25 -2.70
CA TYR A 51 11.09 0.90 -2.44
C TYR A 51 9.97 -0.11 -2.39
N VAL A 52 9.25 -0.13 -1.28
CA VAL A 52 8.07 -0.97 -1.07
C VAL A 52 6.83 -0.08 -1.09
N TYR A 53 5.91 -0.36 -2.00
CA TYR A 53 4.62 0.32 -2.09
C TYR A 53 3.50 -0.66 -1.72
N ARG A 54 2.67 -0.31 -0.72
CA ARG A 54 1.71 -1.26 -0.13
C ARG A 54 0.32 -0.67 0.03
N LEU A 55 -0.70 -1.43 -0.33
CA LEU A 55 -2.13 -1.15 -0.05
C LEU A 55 -2.62 0.19 -0.60
N MET A 56 -2.23 0.51 -1.83
CA MET A 56 -2.52 1.79 -2.50
C MET A 56 -3.59 1.68 -3.59
N MET A 57 -4.11 0.47 -3.84
CA MET A 57 -5.13 0.23 -4.88
C MET A 57 -6.31 1.20 -4.82
N THR A 58 -6.78 1.58 -3.62
CA THR A 58 -7.94 2.47 -3.48
C THR A 58 -7.65 3.96 -3.70
N PHE A 59 -6.38 4.33 -3.90
CA PHE A 59 -5.94 5.72 -4.08
C PHE A 59 -5.60 6.07 -5.54
N PHE A 60 -5.50 5.07 -6.41
CA PHE A 60 -5.04 5.24 -7.78
C PHE A 60 -6.04 4.69 -8.78
N THR A 61 -6.29 5.46 -9.84
CA THR A 61 -6.93 4.95 -11.05
C THR A 61 -5.95 4.07 -11.83
N PRO A 62 -6.42 3.26 -12.80
CA PRO A 62 -5.53 2.50 -13.68
C PRO A 62 -4.45 3.35 -14.38
N ASN A 63 -4.76 4.61 -14.73
CA ASN A 63 -3.79 5.53 -15.34
C ASN A 63 -2.76 6.07 -14.33
N ASP A 64 -3.17 6.27 -13.08
CA ASP A 64 -2.26 6.69 -12.02
C ASP A 64 -1.22 5.60 -11.77
N TRP A 65 -1.62 4.33 -11.77
CA TRP A 65 -0.72 3.20 -11.58
C TRP A 65 0.45 3.16 -12.59
N VAL A 66 0.19 3.47 -13.86
CA VAL A 66 1.24 3.59 -14.88
C VAL A 66 2.25 4.68 -14.51
N SER A 67 1.76 5.82 -14.01
CA SER A 67 2.59 6.95 -13.61
C SER A 67 3.37 6.65 -12.33
N VAL A 68 2.72 6.02 -11.35
CA VAL A 68 3.32 5.62 -10.07
C VAL A 68 4.46 4.65 -10.28
N ILE A 69 4.28 3.61 -11.09
CA ILE A 69 5.35 2.63 -11.34
C ILE A 69 6.53 3.27 -12.06
N LYS A 70 6.27 4.11 -13.07
CA LYS A 70 7.34 4.88 -13.73
C LYS A 70 8.11 5.75 -12.75
N GLU A 71 7.42 6.39 -11.82
CA GLU A 71 8.05 7.24 -10.82
C GLU A 71 8.85 6.43 -9.79
N LEU A 72 8.32 5.30 -9.32
CA LEU A 72 9.05 4.35 -8.46
C LEU A 72 10.33 3.88 -9.14
N VAL A 73 10.26 3.49 -10.41
CA VAL A 73 11.44 3.12 -11.21
C VAL A 73 12.40 4.29 -11.37
N ARG A 74 11.91 5.51 -11.61
CA ARG A 74 12.75 6.70 -11.77
C ARG A 74 13.59 6.97 -10.51
N VAL A 75 12.97 6.94 -9.33
CA VAL A 75 13.64 7.23 -8.05
C VAL A 75 14.47 6.06 -7.50
N THR A 76 14.25 4.86 -8.02
CA THR A 76 15.07 3.68 -7.70
C THR A 76 16.45 3.82 -8.31
N LYS A 77 17.51 3.52 -7.56
CA LYS A 77 18.88 3.52 -8.09
C LYS A 77 19.04 2.39 -9.11
N PRO A 78 19.91 2.51 -10.13
CA PRO A 78 20.31 1.36 -10.93
C PRO A 78 20.73 0.19 -10.03
N GLY A 79 20.26 -1.02 -10.34
CA GLY A 79 20.46 -2.20 -9.49
C GLY A 79 19.59 -2.26 -8.22
N GLY A 80 18.82 -1.21 -7.91
CA GLY A 80 17.86 -1.19 -6.81
C GLY A 80 16.57 -1.94 -7.12
N TRP A 81 15.73 -2.16 -6.11
CA TRP A 81 14.52 -2.96 -6.19
C TRP A 81 13.25 -2.13 -5.98
N VAL A 82 12.17 -2.52 -6.65
CA VAL A 82 10.81 -2.03 -6.43
C VAL A 82 9.95 -3.22 -6.08
N GLU A 83 9.18 -3.11 -5.00
CA GLU A 83 8.24 -4.12 -4.52
C GLU A 83 6.84 -3.48 -4.39
N LEU A 84 5.83 -4.16 -4.94
CA LEU A 84 4.42 -3.83 -4.81
C LEU A 84 3.75 -4.94 -4.00
N VAL A 85 2.95 -4.57 -2.99
CA VAL A 85 2.14 -5.52 -2.21
C VAL A 85 0.73 -4.99 -2.07
N GLU A 86 -0.25 -5.73 -2.59
CA GLU A 86 -1.66 -5.35 -2.53
C GLU A 86 -2.51 -6.42 -1.85
N THR A 87 -3.76 -6.07 -1.54
CA THR A 87 -4.76 -7.00 -1.02
C THR A 87 -5.83 -7.24 -2.08
N SER A 88 -6.19 -8.50 -2.30
CA SER A 88 -7.36 -8.84 -3.12
C SER A 88 -8.62 -8.86 -2.25
N PHE A 89 -9.72 -8.34 -2.79
CA PHE A 89 -11.05 -8.43 -2.17
C PHE A 89 -11.90 -9.56 -2.76
N ALA A 90 -11.38 -10.26 -3.78
CA ALA A 90 -11.89 -11.54 -4.22
C ALA A 90 -11.38 -12.61 -3.24
N LEU A 91 -12.22 -12.94 -2.26
CA LEU A 91 -11.85 -13.83 -1.16
C LEU A 91 -12.09 -15.29 -1.53
N GLU A 92 -11.22 -16.16 -1.04
CA GLU A 92 -11.30 -17.60 -1.21
C GLU A 92 -12.17 -18.20 -0.11
N ARG A 93 -13.10 -19.08 -0.50
CA ARG A 93 -14.12 -19.64 0.40
C ARG A 93 -14.97 -18.55 1.08
N GLN A 94 -15.35 -17.53 0.32
CA GLN A 94 -16.21 -16.47 0.83
C GLN A 94 -17.61 -17.00 1.20
N PRO A 95 -18.20 -16.58 2.33
CA PRO A 95 -19.56 -16.93 2.68
C PRO A 95 -20.58 -16.10 1.89
N ASN A 96 -21.81 -16.60 1.75
CA ASN A 96 -22.91 -15.85 1.12
C ASN A 96 -23.19 -14.49 1.78
N SER A 97 -22.88 -14.35 3.08
CA SER A 97 -23.02 -13.09 3.81
C SER A 97 -22.08 -11.99 3.30
N TYR A 98 -20.95 -12.34 2.67
CA TYR A 98 -19.99 -11.38 2.11
C TYR A 98 -20.40 -10.88 0.72
N GLU A 99 -21.19 -11.65 -0.03
CA GLU A 99 -21.49 -11.37 -1.45
C GLU A 99 -22.10 -9.96 -1.65
N LYS A 100 -23.10 -9.59 -0.85
CA LYS A 100 -23.74 -8.27 -0.94
C LYS A 100 -22.74 -7.14 -0.66
N PHE A 101 -21.88 -7.33 0.32
CA PHE A 101 -20.85 -6.37 0.66
C PHE A 101 -19.84 -6.22 -0.48
N HIS A 102 -19.37 -7.34 -1.04
CA HIS A 102 -18.41 -7.34 -2.15
C HIS A 102 -18.98 -6.65 -3.40
N GLN A 103 -20.24 -6.94 -3.77
CA GLN A 103 -20.90 -6.26 -4.88
C GLN A 103 -21.04 -4.75 -4.64
N ALA A 104 -21.38 -4.34 -3.41
CA ALA A 104 -21.45 -2.93 -3.06
C ALA A 104 -20.06 -2.25 -3.09
N LEU A 105 -19.01 -2.97 -2.70
CA LEU A 105 -17.63 -2.49 -2.80
C LEU A 105 -17.21 -2.27 -4.25
N VAL A 106 -17.52 -3.21 -5.14
CA VAL A 106 -17.29 -3.08 -6.60
C VAL A 106 -18.07 -1.90 -7.17
N ALA A 107 -19.35 -1.75 -6.83
CA ALA A 107 -20.15 -0.61 -7.28
C ALA A 107 -19.60 0.74 -6.76
N ALA A 108 -19.17 0.79 -5.49
CA ALA A 108 -18.56 1.99 -4.91
C ALA A 108 -17.22 2.34 -5.58
N SER A 109 -16.40 1.34 -5.97
CA SER A 109 -15.10 1.59 -6.61
C SER A 109 -15.23 2.20 -8.01
N GLN A 110 -16.31 1.85 -8.74
CA GLN A 110 -16.59 2.43 -10.06
C GLN A 110 -16.77 3.95 -10.00
N SER A 111 -17.43 4.47 -8.95
CA SER A 111 -17.59 5.92 -8.75
C SER A 111 -16.25 6.64 -8.56
N GLY A 112 -15.29 5.98 -7.91
CA GLY A 112 -13.93 6.46 -7.70
C GLY A 112 -12.97 6.18 -8.86
N LYS A 113 -13.43 5.52 -9.93
CA LYS A 113 -12.59 5.01 -11.04
C LYS A 113 -11.42 4.14 -10.56
N VAL A 114 -11.63 3.45 -9.44
CA VAL A 114 -10.69 2.51 -8.85
C VAL A 114 -10.97 1.13 -9.42
N ASP A 115 -9.92 0.47 -9.88
CA ASP A 115 -9.97 -0.91 -10.36
C ASP A 115 -9.50 -1.86 -9.26
N LEU A 116 -10.43 -2.69 -8.78
CA LEU A 116 -10.15 -3.66 -7.72
C LEU A 116 -9.41 -4.91 -8.21
N SER A 117 -9.19 -5.04 -9.53
CA SER A 117 -8.47 -6.17 -10.15
C SER A 117 -6.95 -5.93 -10.29
N VAL A 118 -6.46 -4.71 -9.98
CA VAL A 118 -5.03 -4.37 -9.98
C VAL A 118 -4.13 -5.40 -9.28
N PRO A 119 -4.49 -5.96 -8.10
CA PRO A 119 -3.65 -6.91 -7.38
C PRO A 119 -3.38 -8.18 -8.20
N GLU A 120 -4.26 -8.54 -9.13
CA GLU A 120 -4.12 -9.76 -9.94
C GLU A 120 -3.11 -9.60 -11.09
N ASN A 121 -2.61 -8.39 -11.35
CA ASN A 121 -1.68 -8.11 -12.45
C ASN A 121 -0.44 -7.31 -12.03
N LEU A 122 -0.04 -7.35 -10.75
CA LEU A 122 1.14 -6.61 -10.28
C LEU A 122 2.41 -7.00 -11.06
N GLY A 123 2.61 -8.30 -11.33
CA GLY A 123 3.75 -8.80 -12.12
C GLY A 123 3.81 -8.16 -13.51
N GLY A 124 2.74 -8.27 -14.29
CA GLY A 124 2.68 -7.70 -15.64
C GLY A 124 2.79 -6.17 -15.68
N MET A 125 2.53 -5.48 -14.56
CA MET A 125 2.75 -4.04 -14.45
C MET A 125 4.23 -3.69 -14.27
N VAL A 126 4.98 -4.46 -13.48
CA VAL A 126 6.39 -4.19 -13.19
C VAL A 126 7.36 -4.78 -14.23
N GLU A 127 7.02 -5.89 -14.87
CA GLU A 127 7.80 -6.54 -15.96
C GLU A 127 8.11 -5.60 -17.14
N LYS A 128 7.27 -4.59 -17.35
CA LYS A 128 7.46 -3.58 -18.41
C LYS A 128 8.64 -2.64 -18.14
N HIS A 129 9.14 -2.60 -16.92
CA HIS A 129 10.09 -1.59 -16.45
C HIS A 129 11.29 -2.15 -15.67
N LEU A 130 11.18 -3.38 -15.16
CA LEU A 130 12.15 -4.03 -14.29
C LEU A 130 12.66 -5.35 -14.89
N ILE A 131 13.77 -5.83 -14.36
CA ILE A 131 14.36 -7.16 -14.63
C ILE A 131 14.32 -8.00 -13.35
N ASN A 132 14.61 -9.31 -13.45
CA ASN A 132 14.57 -10.24 -12.31
C ASN A 132 13.23 -10.17 -11.56
N VAL A 133 12.14 -10.14 -12.31
CA VAL A 133 10.80 -9.99 -11.73
C VAL A 133 10.33 -11.32 -11.16
N GLU A 134 9.81 -11.26 -9.95
CA GLU A 134 9.04 -12.31 -9.31
C GLU A 134 7.66 -11.74 -8.92
N ALA A 135 6.62 -12.55 -9.08
CA ALA A 135 5.29 -12.22 -8.64
C ALA A 135 4.58 -13.48 -8.13
N ASP A 136 3.93 -13.36 -6.98
CA ASP A 136 3.12 -14.42 -6.39
C ASP A 136 2.13 -13.78 -5.39
N PHE A 137 1.60 -14.55 -4.45
CA PHE A 137 0.78 -14.05 -3.36
C PHE A 137 1.02 -14.82 -2.07
N VAL A 138 0.73 -14.17 -0.95
CA VAL A 138 0.64 -14.84 0.35
C VAL A 138 -0.82 -15.05 0.73
N SER A 139 -1.16 -16.23 1.24
CA SER A 139 -2.50 -16.50 1.81
C SER A 139 -2.63 -15.90 3.22
N CYS A 140 -3.57 -14.97 3.43
CA CYS A 140 -3.95 -14.44 4.75
C CYS A 140 -5.24 -15.15 5.22
N PRO A 141 -5.18 -16.05 6.22
CA PRO A 141 -6.39 -16.59 6.82
C PRO A 141 -7.16 -15.48 7.55
N ILE A 142 -8.49 -15.46 7.53
CA ILE A 142 -9.29 -14.39 8.14
C ILE A 142 -10.09 -14.95 9.31
N GLY A 143 -9.63 -14.69 10.54
CA GLY A 143 -10.30 -15.11 11.78
C GLY A 143 -9.97 -16.54 12.22
N TRP A 144 -9.07 -17.24 11.53
CA TRP A 144 -8.66 -18.62 11.85
C TRP A 144 -7.16 -18.82 11.64
N ASN A 145 -6.62 -19.99 11.96
CA ASN A 145 -5.18 -20.32 11.86
C ASN A 145 -4.27 -19.53 12.83
N GLY A 146 -4.75 -19.31 14.06
CA GLY A 146 -3.96 -18.69 15.13
C GLY A 146 -3.77 -17.19 14.97
N ARG A 147 -2.66 -16.69 15.52
CA ARG A 147 -2.46 -15.24 15.73
C ARG A 147 -2.50 -14.42 14.45
N VAL A 148 -1.97 -14.94 13.35
CA VAL A 148 -1.94 -14.21 12.07
C VAL A 148 -3.36 -13.96 11.57
N GLY A 149 -4.24 -14.95 11.61
CA GLY A 149 -5.60 -14.76 11.10
C GLY A 149 -6.49 -13.93 12.00
N GLU A 150 -6.25 -13.92 13.31
CA GLU A 150 -6.86 -12.93 14.21
C GLU A 150 -6.48 -11.50 13.80
N LEU A 151 -5.20 -11.27 13.47
CA LEU A 151 -4.73 -9.97 13.00
C LEU A 151 -5.30 -9.61 11.63
N CYS A 152 -5.37 -10.53 10.67
CA CYS A 152 -6.03 -10.30 9.37
C CYS A 152 -7.50 -9.91 9.58
N ALA A 153 -8.25 -10.62 10.46
CA ALA A 153 -9.65 -10.31 10.75
C ALA A 153 -9.84 -8.92 11.37
N ARG A 154 -9.03 -8.54 12.37
CA ARG A 154 -9.10 -7.18 12.93
C ARG A 154 -8.78 -6.11 11.89
N ASN A 155 -7.81 -6.37 11.01
CA ASN A 155 -7.48 -5.41 9.95
C ASN A 155 -8.65 -5.22 8.97
N LEU A 156 -9.32 -6.32 8.62
CA LEU A 156 -10.48 -6.28 7.73
C LEU A 156 -11.70 -5.61 8.40
N ASP A 157 -11.87 -5.80 9.71
CA ASP A 157 -12.92 -5.14 10.50
C ASP A 157 -12.72 -3.61 10.55
N MET A 158 -11.48 -3.14 10.71
CA MET A 158 -11.14 -1.72 10.59
C MET A 158 -11.45 -1.20 9.17
N PHE A 159 -11.16 -1.99 8.14
CA PHE A 159 -11.46 -1.64 6.76
C PHE A 159 -12.96 -1.53 6.50
N PHE A 160 -13.77 -2.47 6.99
CA PHE A 160 -15.23 -2.39 6.92
C PHE A 160 -15.74 -1.14 7.64
N SER A 161 -15.29 -0.90 8.86
CA SER A 161 -15.65 0.31 9.62
C SER A 161 -15.36 1.60 8.85
N ALA A 162 -14.19 1.69 8.20
CA ALA A 162 -13.81 2.85 7.41
C ALA A 162 -14.65 3.04 6.13
N LEU A 163 -15.18 1.94 5.57
CA LEU A 163 -15.97 1.96 4.36
C LEU A 163 -17.47 2.16 4.58
N LYS A 164 -17.97 2.04 5.82
CA LYS A 164 -19.39 2.25 6.15
C LYS A 164 -20.02 3.46 5.44
N PRO A 165 -19.44 4.68 5.48
CA PRO A 165 -20.06 5.86 4.86
C PRO A 165 -20.20 5.77 3.34
N ARG A 166 -19.42 4.90 2.69
CA ARG A 166 -19.48 4.68 1.23
C ARG A 166 -20.38 3.51 0.85
N ILE A 167 -20.41 2.46 1.68
CA ILE A 167 -21.08 1.20 1.35
C ILE A 167 -22.54 1.17 1.82
N ALA A 168 -22.84 1.70 3.01
CA ALA A 168 -24.21 1.71 3.53
C ALA A 168 -25.21 2.43 2.59
N PRO A 169 -24.87 3.59 1.98
CA PRO A 169 -25.75 4.24 0.99
C PRO A 169 -25.97 3.40 -0.28
N VAL A 170 -24.95 2.68 -0.74
CA VAL A 170 -25.04 1.80 -1.93
C VAL A 170 -26.00 0.64 -1.66
N LEU A 171 -25.93 0.07 -0.45
CA LEU A 171 -26.81 -1.00 0.00
C LEU A 171 -28.21 -0.52 0.41
N ARG A 172 -28.40 0.80 0.60
CA ARG A 172 -29.63 1.42 1.12
C ARG A 172 -30.04 0.88 2.49
N ILE A 173 -29.05 0.68 3.36
CA ILE A 173 -29.23 0.22 4.74
C ILE A 173 -28.81 1.30 5.73
N THR A 174 -29.33 1.20 6.95
CA THR A 174 -28.93 2.04 8.09
C THR A 174 -27.55 1.66 8.63
N ASP A 175 -26.93 2.54 9.40
CA ASP A 175 -25.65 2.28 10.06
C ASP A 175 -25.71 1.05 10.99
N ALA A 176 -26.83 0.84 11.68
CA ALA A 176 -27.03 -0.31 12.57
C ALA A 176 -27.14 -1.63 11.78
N GLU A 177 -27.86 -1.62 10.64
CA GLU A 177 -27.92 -2.78 9.76
C GLU A 177 -26.55 -3.09 9.13
N TYR A 178 -25.75 -2.06 8.83
CA TYR A 178 -24.38 -2.24 8.35
C TYR A 178 -23.50 -2.90 9.41
N ASP A 179 -23.59 -2.46 10.66
CA ASP A 179 -22.82 -3.05 11.77
C ASP A 179 -23.17 -4.52 11.98
N GLU A 180 -24.45 -4.88 11.91
CA GLU A 180 -24.87 -6.29 12.00
C GLU A 180 -24.40 -7.11 10.79
N LEU A 181 -24.44 -6.52 9.58
CA LEU A 181 -23.89 -7.16 8.38
C LEU A 181 -22.40 -7.44 8.53
N SER A 182 -21.61 -6.43 8.96
CA SER A 182 -20.18 -6.56 9.18
C SER A 182 -19.85 -7.61 10.23
N ALA A 183 -20.57 -7.61 11.36
CA ALA A 183 -20.42 -8.63 12.40
C ALA A 183 -20.77 -10.03 11.89
N THR A 184 -21.81 -10.17 11.07
CA THR A 184 -22.19 -11.44 10.45
C THR A 184 -21.10 -11.97 9.51
N ILE A 185 -20.58 -11.10 8.63
CA ILE A 185 -19.48 -11.44 7.72
C ILE A 185 -18.26 -11.94 8.50
N SER A 186 -17.84 -11.21 9.53
CA SER A 186 -16.67 -11.57 10.35
C SER A 186 -16.83 -12.92 11.05
N ARG A 187 -18.02 -13.24 11.56
CA ARG A 187 -18.32 -14.57 12.14
C ARG A 187 -18.25 -15.67 11.08
N ASP A 188 -18.78 -15.42 9.89
CA ASP A 188 -18.85 -16.44 8.85
C ASP A 188 -17.49 -16.71 8.18
N PHE A 189 -16.60 -15.72 8.09
CA PHE A 189 -15.22 -15.92 7.63
C PHE A 189 -14.49 -16.98 8.45
N THR A 190 -14.64 -16.94 9.76
CA THR A 190 -14.02 -17.92 10.66
C THR A 190 -14.59 -19.32 10.41
N LYS A 191 -15.91 -19.45 10.27
CA LYS A 191 -16.60 -20.74 10.04
C LYS A 191 -16.19 -21.38 8.71
N HIS A 192 -16.12 -20.59 7.64
CA HIS A 192 -15.81 -21.08 6.29
C HIS A 192 -14.31 -21.23 6.04
N LYS A 193 -13.47 -20.85 7.03
CA LYS A 193 -12.03 -20.73 6.86
C LYS A 193 -11.68 -19.88 5.63
N THR A 194 -12.38 -18.75 5.49
CA THR A 194 -12.17 -17.78 4.41
C THR A 194 -10.77 -17.20 4.50
N TRP A 195 -10.14 -16.99 3.35
CA TRP A 195 -8.80 -16.41 3.29
C TRP A 195 -8.68 -15.48 2.08
N GLY A 196 -7.81 -14.49 2.19
CA GLY A 196 -7.51 -13.53 1.13
C GLY A 196 -6.15 -13.79 0.52
N ARG A 197 -6.01 -13.44 -0.76
CA ARG A 197 -4.70 -13.31 -1.41
C ARG A 197 -4.11 -11.95 -1.07
N VAL A 198 -2.84 -11.91 -0.74
CA VAL A 198 -2.02 -10.70 -0.68
C VAL A 198 -1.00 -10.78 -1.80
N PRO A 199 -1.35 -10.38 -3.05
CA PRO A 199 -0.43 -10.43 -4.16
C PRO A 199 0.76 -9.50 -3.95
N TYR A 200 1.92 -9.98 -4.35
CA TYR A 200 3.13 -9.17 -4.41
C TYR A 200 3.81 -9.33 -5.76
N ALA A 201 4.53 -8.29 -6.18
CA ALA A 201 5.46 -8.37 -7.28
C ALA A 201 6.66 -7.49 -6.97
N PHE A 202 7.86 -8.00 -7.23
CA PHE A 202 9.07 -7.21 -7.09
C PHE A 202 10.01 -7.43 -8.27
N GLY A 203 10.83 -6.42 -8.55
CA GLY A 203 11.81 -6.47 -9.61
C GLY A 203 12.93 -5.48 -9.41
N GLN A 204 14.03 -5.71 -10.12
CA GLN A 204 15.22 -4.90 -10.06
C GLN A 204 15.26 -3.90 -11.20
N LYS A 205 15.60 -2.64 -10.91
CA LYS A 205 15.88 -1.64 -11.95
C LYS A 205 17.16 -2.04 -12.68
N PRO A 206 17.16 -2.07 -14.03
CA PRO A 206 18.36 -2.37 -14.79
C PRO A 206 19.54 -1.48 -14.40
N GLU A 207 20.74 -2.06 -14.43
CA GLU A 207 21.97 -1.30 -14.30
C GLU A 207 22.06 -0.26 -15.42
N SER A 208 22.54 0.93 -15.10
CA SER A 208 22.91 1.90 -16.13
C SER A 208 24.05 1.28 -16.92
N LYS A 209 23.89 1.10 -18.24
CA LYS A 209 25.00 0.68 -19.11
C LYS A 209 26.19 1.59 -18.79
N LYS A 210 27.30 1.02 -18.30
CA LYS A 210 28.56 1.74 -18.17
C LYS A 210 28.90 2.28 -19.56
N ARG A 211 28.87 3.60 -19.71
CA ARG A 211 29.40 4.30 -20.89
C ARG A 211 30.92 4.28 -20.83
#